data_AF-A0A399JBI7-F1
#
_entry.id   AF-A0A399JBI7-F1
#
_cell.length_a   1.000
_cell.length_b   1.000
_cell.length_c   1.000
_cell.angle_alpha   90.00
_cell.angle_beta   90.00
_cell.angle_gamma   90.00
#
_symmetry.space_group_name_H-M   'P 1'
#
loop_
_entity.id
_entity.type
_entity.pdbx_description
1 polymer ?
#
loop_
_entity_poly.entity_id
_entity_poly.type
_entity_poly.pdbx_seq_one_letter_code
_entity_poly.pdbx_strand_id
1 'polypeptide(L)' 'MTATNFNAPTAPRAKTASPFSLLISAVSNWNDTRVTRNALSRLTDRELSDIGLVRGDIEDVARS' A
#
# COMPACT_ATOMS: atom_id res chain seq x y z
N MET A 1 -33.47 -43.05 0.03
CA MET A 1 -34.05 -41.68 0.04
C MET A 1 -32.90 -40.72 0.33
N THR A 2 -32.30 -40.15 -0.71
CA THR A 2 -31.11 -39.29 -0.64
C THR A 2 -31.51 -37.87 -0.31
N ALA A 3 -31.22 -37.41 0.91
CA ALA A 3 -31.32 -35.99 1.25
C ALA A 3 -30.23 -35.23 0.49
N THR A 4 -30.68 -34.27 -0.31
CA THR A 4 -29.86 -33.38 -1.14
C THR A 4 -28.93 -32.53 -0.26
N ASN A 5 -27.64 -32.55 -0.57
CA ASN A 5 -26.60 -31.77 0.08
C ASN A 5 -26.77 -30.27 -0.24
N PHE A 6 -26.92 -29.42 0.79
CA PHE A 6 -27.02 -27.97 0.67
C PHE A 6 -25.66 -27.28 0.86
N ASN A 7 -24.62 -27.74 0.17
CA ASN A 7 -23.40 -26.96 0.03
C ASN A 7 -23.61 -25.90 -1.06
N ALA A 8 -24.36 -24.84 -0.73
CA ALA A 8 -24.48 -23.69 -1.61
C ALA A 8 -23.09 -23.04 -1.76
N PRO A 9 -22.60 -22.81 -3.00
CA PRO A 9 -21.33 -22.13 -3.18
C PRO A 9 -21.45 -20.73 -2.57
N THR A 10 -20.63 -20.45 -1.56
CA THR A 10 -20.44 -19.11 -1.01
C THR A 10 -20.03 -18.21 -2.17
N ALA A 11 -20.98 -17.43 -2.69
CA ALA A 11 -20.72 -16.49 -3.75
C ALA A 11 -19.60 -15.54 -3.30
N PRO A 12 -18.51 -15.38 -4.07
CA PRO A 12 -17.51 -14.39 -3.74
C PRO A 12 -18.20 -13.02 -3.83
N ARG A 13 -18.27 -12.30 -2.71
CA ARG A 13 -18.77 -10.93 -2.66
C ARG A 13 -17.80 -10.07 -3.47
N ALA A 14 -18.06 -9.94 -4.77
CA ALA A 14 -17.37 -9.01 -5.64
C ALA A 14 -17.45 -7.62 -4.99
N LYS A 15 -16.33 -7.18 -4.42
CA LYS A 15 -16.17 -5.82 -3.92
C LYS A 15 -16.15 -4.97 -5.18
N THR A 16 -17.30 -4.44 -5.60
CA THR A 16 -17.36 -3.39 -6.60
C THR A 16 -16.62 -2.18 -6.02
N ALA A 17 -15.31 -2.12 -6.22
CA ALA A 17 -14.52 -0.96 -5.86
C ALA A 17 -15.06 0.21 -6.69
N SER A 18 -15.58 1.22 -6.01
CA SER A 18 -16.06 2.44 -6.66
C SER A 18 -14.88 3.07 -7.42
N PRO A 19 -15.05 3.56 -8.65
CA PRO A 19 -13.96 4.20 -9.40
C PRO A 19 -13.34 5.38 -8.63
N PHE A 20 -14.14 6.07 -7.81
CA PHE A 20 -13.67 7.12 -6.91
C PHE A 20 -12.77 6.59 -5.78
N SER A 21 -13.06 5.39 -5.25
CA SER A 21 -12.21 4.77 -4.24
C SER A 21 -10.82 4.41 -4.80
N LEU A 22 -10.74 4.00 -6.07
CA LEU A 22 -9.46 3.72 -6.74
C LEU A 22 -8.63 5.00 -6.91
N LEU A 23 -9.26 6.13 -7.24
CA LEU A 23 -8.58 7.43 -7.37
C LEU A 23 -8.06 7.93 -6.01
N ILE A 24 -8.89 7.85 -4.97
CA ILE A 24 -8.48 8.25 -3.61
C ILE A 24 -7.32 7.38 -3.12
N SER A 25 -7.39 6.06 -3.34
CA SER A 25 -6.29 5.14 -3.00
C SER A 25 -5.00 5.42 -3.80
N ALA A 26 -5.12 5.78 -5.08
CA ALA A 26 -3.95 6.14 -5.89
C ALA A 26 -3.30 7.45 -5.41
N VAL A 27 -4.11 8.45 -5.05
CA VAL A 27 -3.63 9.73 -4.51
C VAL A 27 -3.02 9.56 -3.13
N SER A 28 -3.62 8.75 -2.25
CA SER A 28 -3.06 8.48 -0.93
C SER A 28 -1.72 7.74 -1.05
N ASN A 29 -1.62 6.75 -1.94
CA ASN A 29 -0.37 6.03 -2.18
C ASN A 29 0.72 6.97 -2.72
N TRP A 30 0.39 7.84 -3.68
CA TRP A 30 1.33 8.84 -4.20
C TRP A 30 1.74 9.86 -3.14
N ASN A 31 0.82 10.27 -2.28
CA ASN A 31 1.11 11.17 -1.18
C ASN A 31 2.02 10.51 -0.14
N ASP A 32 1.76 9.26 0.24
CA ASP A 32 2.64 8.51 1.15
C ASP A 32 4.06 8.39 0.57
N THR A 33 4.19 8.01 -0.71
CA THR A 33 5.48 8.00 -1.41
C THR A 33 6.18 9.36 -1.32
N ARG A 34 5.47 10.47 -1.56
CA ARG A 34 6.03 11.82 -1.55
C ARG A 34 6.38 12.31 -0.14
N VAL A 35 5.54 12.02 0.84
CA VAL A 35 5.72 12.39 2.25
C VAL A 35 6.90 11.62 2.83
N THR A 36 6.98 10.31 2.61
CA THR A 36 8.11 9.47 3.02
C THR A 36 9.41 9.95 2.38
N ARG A 37 9.40 10.22 1.07
CA ARG A 37 10.57 10.80 0.38
C ARG A 37 10.98 12.14 1.00
N ASN A 38 10.04 13.06 1.25
CA ASN A 38 10.34 14.36 1.82
C ASN A 38 10.83 14.28 3.27
N ALA A 39 10.26 13.38 4.07
CA ALA A 39 10.69 13.13 5.45
C ALA A 39 12.13 12.60 5.47
N LEU A 40 12.42 11.58 4.64
CA LEU A 40 13.76 11.01 4.48
C LEU A 40 14.76 12.00 3.87
N SER A 41 14.33 12.84 2.92
CA SER A 41 15.19 13.85 2.29
C SER A 41 15.52 15.04 3.20
N ARG A 42 14.74 15.25 4.27
CA ARG A 42 15.02 16.27 5.29
C ARG A 42 16.02 15.80 6.35
N LEU A 43 16.25 14.50 6.46
CA LEU A 43 17.25 13.92 7.35
C LEU A 43 18.65 14.05 6.73
N THR A 44 19.64 14.28 7.57
CA THR A 44 21.05 14.33 7.20
C THR A 44 21.59 12.92 6.97
N ASP A 45 22.73 12.79 6.28
CA ASP A 45 23.31 11.49 5.94
C ASP A 45 23.65 10.64 7.17
N ARG A 46 23.96 11.28 8.31
CA ARG A 46 24.18 10.59 9.59
C ARG A 46 22.87 10.07 10.19
N GLU A 47 21.80 10.86 10.14
CA GLU A 47 20.50 10.43 10.66
C GLU A 47 19.90 9.30 9.81
N LEU A 48 20.11 9.33 8.49
CA LEU A 48 19.83 8.20 7.59
C LEU A 48 20.67 6.97 7.97
N SER A 49 21.96 7.15 8.25
CA SER A 49 22.85 6.06 8.69
C SER A 49 22.45 5.47 10.04
N ASP A 50 21.92 6.27 10.97
CA ASP A 50 21.46 5.80 12.29
C ASP A 50 20.26 4.86 12.20
N ILE A 51 19.41 5.02 11.18
CA ILE A 51 18.30 4.12 10.86
C ILE A 51 18.69 3.03 9.85
N GLY A 52 19.96 2.95 9.47
CA GLY A 52 20.50 1.93 8.57
C GLY A 52 20.15 2.13 7.10
N LEU A 53 19.83 3.35 6.69
CA LEU A 53 19.49 3.71 5.30
C LEU A 53 20.58 4.57 4.66
N VAL A 54 20.74 4.45 3.35
CA VAL A 54 21.54 5.40 2.55
C VAL A 54 20.65 6.21 1.61
N ARG A 55 21.14 7.36 1.13
CA ARG A 55 20.37 8.24 0.22
C ARG A 55 19.83 7.52 -1.03
N GLY A 56 20.52 6.48 -1.49
CA GLY A 56 20.09 5.65 -2.63
C GLY A 56 18.81 4.87 -2.35
N ASP A 57 18.60 4.43 -1.11
CA ASP A 57 17.46 3.57 -0.72
C ASP A 57 16.17 4.37 -0.52
N ILE A 58 16.26 5.70 -0.41
CA ILE A 58 15.09 6.57 -0.21
C ILE A 58 14.04 6.38 -1.32
N GLU A 59 14.49 6.14 -2.56
CA GLU A 59 13.58 5.92 -3.68
C GLU A 59 12.85 4.57 -3.59
N ASP A 60 13.55 3.53 -3.12
CA ASP A 60 12.98 2.20 -2.94
C ASP A 60 11.99 2.17 -1.78
N VAL A 61 12.31 2.79 -0.64
CA VAL A 61 11.42 2.92 0.53
C VAL A 61 10.20 3.79 0.23
N ALA A 62 10.35 4.82 -0.61
CA ALA A 62 9.23 5.65 -1.00
C ALA A 62 8.23 4.90 -1.90
N ARG A 63 8.67 3.86 -2.63
CA ARG A 63 7.86 3.11 -3.61
C ARG A 63 7.29 1.80 -3.05
N SER A 64 7.81 1.32 -1.93
CA SER A 64 7.40 0.07 -1.26
C SER A 64 6.03 0.14 -0.60
#